data_AF-A0A924FSA5-F1
#
_entry.id   AF-A0A924FSA5-F1
#
_cell.length_a   1.000
_cell.length_b   1.000
_cell.length_c   1.000
_cell.angle_alpha   90.00
_cell.angle_beta   90.00
_cell.angle_gamma   90.00
#
_symmetry.space_group_name_H-M   'P 1'
#
loop_
_entity.id
_entity.type
_entity.pdbx_description
1 polymer ?
#
loop_
_entity_poly.entity_id
_entity_poly.type
_entity_poly.pdbx_seq_one_letter_code
_entity_poly.pdbx_strand_id
1 'polypeptide(L)' 'MQIVDVREITQPIASPIRNAYIDFSKMTTSLVAVVTDVIRDGRRVVGYGFNSNGRYGQGGLIRE' A
#
# COMPACT_ATOMS: atom_id res chain seq x y z
N MET A 1 -22.39 2.85 6.44
CA MET A 1 -21.08 2.55 5.86
C MET A 1 -20.11 2.39 7.01
N GLN A 2 -19.46 1.24 7.08
CA GLN A 2 -18.44 0.92 8.06
C GLN A 2 -17.21 0.32 7.35
N ILE A 3 -16.03 0.58 7.87
CA ILE A 3 -14.82 -0.16 7.50
C ILE A 3 -14.83 -1.46 8.30
N VAL A 4 -14.70 -2.60 7.61
CA VAL A 4 -14.80 -3.93 8.23
C VAL A 4 -13.47 -4.67 8.27
N ASP A 5 -12.49 -4.23 7.48
CA ASP A 5 -11.15 -4.82 7.45
C ASP A 5 -10.18 -3.81 6.79
N VAL A 6 -8.91 -3.83 7.20
CA VAL A 6 -7.83 -3.08 6.57
C VAL A 6 -6.68 -4.05 6.35
N ARG A 7 -6.27 -4.22 5.09
CA ARG A 7 -5.19 -5.13 4.71
C ARG A 7 -4.02 -4.36 4.14
N GLU A 8 -2.82 -4.80 4.47
CA GLU A 8 -1.59 -4.27 3.87
C GLU A 8 -0.69 -5.40 3.41
N ILE A 9 -0.04 -5.17 2.26
CA ILE A 9 1.09 -5.96 1.81
C ILE A 9 2.23 -5.04 1.36
N THR A 10 3.43 -5.32 1.85
CA THR A 10 4.63 -4.63 1.39
C THR A 10 5.13 -5.29 0.11
N GLN A 11 5.30 -4.50 -0.95
CA GLN A 11 5.75 -4.97 -2.26
C GLN A 11 7.06 -4.28 -2.67
N PRO A 12 7.98 -5.01 -3.32
CA PRO A 12 9.19 -4.42 -3.86
C PRO A 12 8.88 -3.58 -5.11
N ILE A 13 9.46 -2.39 -5.16
CA ILE A 13 9.57 -1.56 -6.38
C ILE A 13 11.05 -1.30 -6.68
N ALA A 14 11.89 -2.26 -6.31
CA ALA A 14 13.33 -2.18 -6.40
C ALA A 14 13.81 -2.18 -7.85
N SER A 15 14.79 -1.33 -8.14
CA SER A 15 15.43 -1.24 -9.46
C SER A 15 16.83 -0.62 -9.33
N PRO A 16 17.72 -0.76 -10.34
CA PRO A 16 19.08 -0.22 -10.26
C PRO A 16 19.18 1.30 -10.46
N ILE A 17 18.05 2.02 -10.57
CA ILE A 17 18.06 3.48 -10.73
C ILE A 17 18.60 4.16 -9.47
N ARG A 18 19.18 5.34 -9.66
CA ARG A 18 19.70 6.18 -8.58
C ARG A 18 19.53 7.65 -8.90
N ASN A 19 19.47 8.48 -7.86
CA ASN A 19 19.60 9.92 -7.98
C ASN A 19 20.83 10.40 -7.19
N ALA A 20 20.97 11.71 -6.97
CA ALA A 20 22.12 12.27 -6.27
C ALA A 20 22.22 11.88 -4.77
N TYR A 21 21.17 11.30 -4.17
CA TYR A 21 21.08 11.05 -2.73
C TYR A 21 20.88 9.57 -2.38
N ILE A 22 20.12 8.82 -3.19
CA ILE A 22 19.74 7.42 -2.91
C ILE A 22 19.81 6.54 -4.16
N ASP A 23 20.03 5.25 -3.95
CA ASP A 23 19.71 4.20 -4.90
C ASP A 23 18.39 3.51 -4.52
N PHE A 24 17.75 2.85 -5.50
CA PHE A 24 16.44 2.21 -5.33
C PHE A 24 16.54 0.69 -5.22
N SER A 25 17.72 0.12 -4.95
CA SER A 25 17.94 -1.34 -4.97
C SER A 25 17.13 -2.12 -3.93
N LYS A 26 16.64 -1.44 -2.88
CA LYS A 26 15.83 -2.02 -1.80
C LYS A 26 14.47 -1.33 -1.63
N MET A 27 14.06 -0.50 -2.59
CA MET A 27 12.87 0.31 -2.43
C MET A 27 11.60 -0.56 -2.37
N THR A 28 10.71 -0.22 -1.44
CA THR A 28 9.42 -0.90 -1.25
C THR A 28 8.28 0.13 -1.17
N THR A 29 7.05 -0.34 -1.34
CA THR A 29 5.81 0.42 -1.08
C THR A 29 4.82 -0.47 -0.35
N SER A 30 3.95 0.13 0.45
CA SER A 30 2.81 -0.54 1.06
C SER A 30 1.59 -0.42 0.16
N LEU A 31 1.02 -1.53 -0.26
CA LEU A 31 -0.30 -1.58 -0.90
C LEU A 31 -1.35 -1.86 0.18
N VAL A 32 -2.35 -1.00 0.27
CA VAL A 32 -3.42 -1.06 1.27
C VAL A 32 -4.76 -1.29 0.61
N ALA A 33 -5.61 -2.11 1.23
CA ALA A 33 -7.02 -2.28 0.90
C ALA A 33 -7.89 -1.98 2.13
N VAL A 34 -8.74 -0.95 2.01
CA VAL A 34 -9.75 -0.58 3.01
C VAL A 34 -11.07 -1.21 2.60
N VAL A 35 -11.46 -2.27 3.30
CA VAL A 35 -12.64 -3.06 2.99
C VAL A 35 -13.84 -2.49 3.74
N THR A 36 -14.96 -2.27 3.05
CA THR A 36 -16.18 -1.75 3.66
C THR A 36 -17.31 -2.78 3.66
N ASP A 37 -18.37 -2.51 4.41
CA ASP A 37 -19.63 -3.25 4.36
C ASP A 37 -20.54 -2.85 3.18
N VAL A 38 -20.18 -1.83 2.41
CA VAL A 38 -21.02 -1.26 1.36
C VAL A 38 -21.00 -2.15 0.12
N ILE A 39 -22.19 -2.47 -0.40
CA ILE A 39 -22.39 -3.11 -1.70
C ILE A 39 -22.87 -2.07 -2.73
N ARG A 40 -22.22 -2.01 -3.89
CA ARG A 40 -22.60 -1.23 -5.08
C ARG A 40 -22.54 -2.15 -6.30
N ASP A 41 -23.60 -2.16 -7.11
CA ASP A 41 -23.71 -2.99 -8.31
C ASP A 41 -23.42 -4.48 -8.05
N GLY A 42 -23.90 -4.98 -6.91
CA GLY A 42 -23.70 -6.37 -6.47
C GLY A 42 -22.26 -6.70 -6.00
N ARG A 43 -21.37 -5.71 -5.91
CA ARG A 43 -19.97 -5.89 -5.48
C ARG A 43 -19.65 -5.07 -4.23
N ARG A 44 -18.75 -5.60 -3.40
CA ARG A 44 -18.25 -4.90 -2.23
C ARG A 44 -17.37 -3.72 -2.63
N VAL A 45 -17.58 -2.57 -1.99
CA VAL A 45 -16.71 -1.40 -2.15
C VAL A 45 -15.45 -1.61 -1.33
N VAL A 46 -14.30 -1.58 -2.02
CA VAL A 46 -12.96 -1.64 -1.43
C VAL A 46 -12.16 -0.46 -1.95
N GLY A 47 -11.64 0.35 -1.03
CA GLY A 47 -10.71 1.43 -1.35
C GLY A 47 -9.27 0.91 -1.41
N TYR A 48 -8.51 1.32 -2.41
CA TYR A 48 -7.09 0.94 -2.53
C TYR A 48 -6.20 2.18 -2.44
N GLY A 49 -5.02 2.01 -1.85
CA GLY A 49 -4.02 3.08 -1.73
C GLY A 49 -2.61 2.51 -1.65
N PHE A 50 -1.62 3.34 -1.98
CA PHE A 50 -0.21 3.02 -1.82
C PHE A 50 0.61 4.28 -1.57
N ASN A 51 1.78 4.15 -0.92
CA ASN A 51 2.68 5.28 -0.72
C ASN A 51 3.63 5.47 -1.91
N SER A 52 3.94 6.74 -2.22
CA SER A 52 4.96 7.09 -3.21
C SER A 52 6.34 6.55 -2.82
N ASN A 53 7.24 6.53 -3.81
CA ASN A 53 8.60 6.03 -3.64
C ASN A 53 9.45 6.90 -2.68
N GLY A 54 10.62 6.39 -2.31
CA GLY A 54 11.61 7.13 -1.52
C GLY A 54 11.49 6.98 0.00
N ARG A 55 10.37 6.45 0.51
CA ARG A 55 10.11 6.31 1.96
C ARG A 55 9.84 4.89 2.46
N TYR A 56 9.97 3.89 1.59
CA TYR A 56 9.74 2.46 1.89
C TYR A 56 8.30 2.14 2.34
N GLY A 57 7.93 0.86 2.31
CA GLY A 57 6.66 0.37 2.87
C GLY A 57 6.61 0.52 4.39
N GLN A 58 5.41 0.81 4.90
CA GLN A 58 5.10 1.06 6.31
C GLN A 58 4.23 -0.04 6.91
N GLY A 59 4.39 -1.28 6.45
CA GLY A 59 3.51 -2.39 6.84
C GLY A 59 3.51 -2.74 8.33
N GLY A 60 4.54 -2.37 9.09
CA GLY A 60 4.53 -2.50 10.56
C GLY A 60 3.39 -1.67 11.17
N LEU A 61 3.47 -0.35 10.99
CA LEU A 61 2.49 0.61 11.51
C LEU A 61 1.06 0.39 10.99
N ILE A 62 0.90 -0.15 9.77
CA ILE A 62 -0.44 -0.31 9.16
C ILE A 62 -1.13 -1.61 9.64
N ARG A 63 -0.37 -2.64 10.03
CA ARG A 63 -0.93 -3.92 10.49
C ARG A 63 -1.08 -4.02 12.01
N GLU A 64 -0.48 -3.10 12.75
CA GLU A 64 -0.67 -2.91 14.19
C GLU A 64 -2.01 -2.24 14.50
#